data_AF-A0A8J7DMI2-F1
#
_entry.id   AF-A0A8J7DMI2-F1
#
_cell.length_a   1.000
_cell.length_b   1.000
_cell.length_c   1.000
_cell.angle_alpha   90.00
_cell.angle_beta   90.00
_cell.angle_gamma   90.00
#
_symmetry.space_group_name_H-M   'P 1'
#
loop_
_entity.id
_entity.type
_entity.pdbx_description
1 polymer ?
#
loop_
_entity_poly.entity_id
_entity_poly.type
_entity_poly.pdbx_seq_one_letter_code
_entity_poly.pdbx_strand_id
1 'polypeptide(L)'
;MRRYCRLFEATLSSGNQDKACLCGMIGAELASLNHPAVEQVREFSQNSEERISTILMEGRQTGDFRFVGEVTALAALIFAALQGGLLLSRVRGGAQKLHREIEQLITLVKTEYFFARQTSR
;
A
#
# COMPACT_ATOMS: atom_id res chain seq x y z
N MET A 1 6.55 -8.09 0.37
CA MET A 1 5.56 -7.18 -0.23
C MET A 1 4.19 -7.84 -0.47
N ARG A 2 4.00 -8.79 -1.42
CA ARG A 2 2.69 -9.41 -1.75
C ARG A 2 1.83 -9.80 -0.55
N ARG A 3 2.42 -10.46 0.46
CA ARG A 3 1.71 -10.87 1.69
C ARG A 3 1.06 -9.68 2.43
N TYR A 4 1.76 -8.56 2.52
CA TYR A 4 1.25 -7.35 3.17
C TYR A 4 0.10 -6.73 2.36
N CYS A 5 0.28 -6.56 1.04
CA CYS A 5 -0.75 -5.96 0.18
C CYS A 5 -2.04 -6.81 0.13
N ARG A 6 -1.92 -8.14 0.23
CA ARG A 6 -3.09 -9.05 0.31
C ARG A 6 -3.99 -8.80 1.53
N LEU A 7 -3.51 -8.15 2.59
CA LEU A 7 -4.37 -7.76 3.71
C LEU A 7 -5.47 -6.78 3.26
N PHE A 8 -5.15 -5.91 2.30
CA PHE A 8 -6.08 -4.92 1.75
C PHE A 8 -7.09 -5.59 0.81
N GLU A 9 -6.62 -6.49 -0.06
CA GLU A 9 -7.51 -7.32 -0.90
C GLU A 9 -8.46 -8.18 -0.07
N ALA A 10 -7.95 -8.82 0.98
CA ALA A 10 -8.75 -9.64 1.88
C ALA A 10 -9.79 -8.82 2.64
N THR A 11 -9.42 -7.60 3.05
CA THR A 11 -10.36 -6.64 3.66
C THR A 11 -11.52 -6.37 2.70
N LEU A 12 -11.20 -5.92 1.48
CA LEU A 12 -12.21 -5.61 0.46
C LEU A 12 -13.09 -6.81 0.15
N SER A 13 -12.48 -7.98 -0.06
CA SER A 13 -13.19 -9.20 -0.50
C SER A 13 -14.07 -9.82 0.59
N SER A 14 -14.01 -9.32 1.83
CA SER A 14 -14.83 -9.82 2.92
C SER A 14 -16.25 -9.24 2.87
N GLY A 15 -17.28 -10.08 3.05
CA GLY A 15 -18.68 -9.65 3.01
C GLY A 15 -19.14 -9.31 1.58
N ASN A 16 -19.78 -8.16 1.40
CA ASN A 16 -20.39 -7.73 0.13
C ASN A 16 -19.40 -7.04 -0.83
N GLN A 17 -18.10 -7.31 -0.67
CA GLN A 17 -17.02 -6.66 -1.43
C GLN A 17 -16.93 -5.14 -1.28
N ASP A 18 -17.38 -4.61 -0.14
CA ASP A 18 -17.56 -3.19 0.11
C ASP A 18 -16.82 -2.69 1.36
N LYS A 19 -16.09 -3.56 2.06
CA LYS A 19 -15.32 -3.16 3.23
C LYS A 19 -14.04 -2.43 2.84
N ALA A 20 -13.60 -1.54 3.72
CA ALA A 20 -12.39 -0.76 3.57
C ALA A 20 -11.60 -0.74 4.89
N CYS A 21 -10.37 -0.21 4.83
CA CYS A 21 -9.57 0.06 6.01
C CYS A 21 -10.30 1.09 6.90
N LEU A 22 -10.59 0.72 8.14
CA LEU A 22 -11.28 1.60 9.09
C LEU A 22 -10.55 2.93 9.24
N CYS A 23 -9.25 2.90 9.50
CA CYS A 23 -8.41 4.10 9.65
C CYS A 23 -8.37 4.95 8.36
N GLY A 24 -8.43 4.30 7.19
CA GLY A 24 -8.54 5.01 5.90
C GLY A 24 -9.87 5.75 5.76
N MET A 25 -10.98 5.15 6.20
CA MET A 25 -12.30 5.77 6.13
C MET A 25 -12.46 6.92 7.14
N ILE A 26 -12.10 6.69 8.41
CA ILE A 26 -12.24 7.72 9.45
C ILE A 26 -11.17 8.80 9.34
N GLY A 27 -10.03 8.50 8.69
CA GLY A 27 -8.97 9.48 8.41
C GLY A 27 -9.43 10.62 7.48
N ALA A 28 -10.42 10.38 6.62
CA ALA A 28 -11.05 11.44 5.83
C ALA A 28 -11.86 12.43 6.68
N GLU A 29 -12.35 11.97 7.84
CA GLU A 29 -13.17 12.72 8.78
C GLU A 29 -12.40 13.05 10.07
N LEU A 30 -11.06 13.19 9.99
CA LEU A 30 -10.18 13.32 11.16
C LEU A 30 -10.59 14.47 12.09
N ALA A 31 -11.09 15.58 11.53
CA ALA A 31 -11.55 16.75 12.29
C ALA A 31 -12.81 16.49 13.15
N SER A 32 -13.57 15.45 12.82
CA SER A 32 -14.79 15.05 13.52
C SER A 32 -14.51 14.04 14.65
N LEU A 33 -13.26 13.60 14.80
CA LEU A 33 -12.86 12.61 15.79
C LEU A 33 -12.43 13.28 17.11
N ASN A 34 -12.56 12.53 18.21
CA ASN A 34 -11.97 12.94 19.48
C ASN A 34 -10.43 12.71 19.47
N HIS A 35 -9.73 13.38 20.38
CA HIS A 35 -8.26 13.31 20.43
C HIS A 35 -7.71 11.86 20.51
N PRO A 36 -8.25 10.94 21.33
CA PRO A 36 -7.77 9.56 21.34
C PRO A 36 -7.90 8.83 20.00
N ALA A 37 -9.00 9.02 19.28
CA ALA A 37 -9.20 8.39 17.98
C ALA A 37 -8.26 8.96 16.90
N VAL A 38 -8.00 10.28 16.94
CA VAL A 38 -7.00 10.91 16.05
C VAL A 38 -5.63 10.28 16.22
N GLU A 39 -5.18 10.10 17.47
CA GLU A 39 -3.87 9.50 17.75
C GLU A 39 -3.80 8.05 17.28
N GLN A 40 -4.86 7.25 17.46
CA GLN A 40 -4.91 5.88 16.94
C GLN A 40 -4.81 5.81 15.41
N VAL A 41 -5.44 6.73 14.68
CA VAL A 41 -5.35 6.80 13.21
C VAL A 41 -3.94 7.17 12.77
N ARG A 42 -3.29 8.10 13.46
CA ARG A 42 -1.90 8.51 13.21
C ARG A 42 -0.94 7.35 13.45
N GLU A 43 -1.05 6.72 14.62
CA GLU A 43 -0.22 5.58 15.00
C GLU A 43 -0.39 4.40 14.03
N PHE A 44 -1.62 4.09 13.62
CA PHE A 44 -1.88 3.04 12.62
C PHE A 44 -1.19 3.34 11.29
N SER A 45 -1.25 4.60 10.83
CA SER A 45 -0.67 5.02 9.55
C SER A 45 0.86 4.93 9.62
N GLN A 46 1.46 5.44 10.69
CA GLN A 46 2.91 5.35 10.92
C GLN A 46 3.38 3.89 11.01
N ASN A 47 2.72 3.07 11.82
CA ASN A 47 3.05 1.65 11.96
C ASN A 47 2.92 0.89 10.62
N SER A 48 2.00 1.31 9.75
CA SER A 48 1.83 0.72 8.43
C SER A 48 3.00 1.06 7.51
N GLU A 49 3.40 2.33 7.47
CA GLU A 49 4.54 2.80 6.68
C GLU A 49 5.86 2.21 7.17
N GLU A 50 6.06 2.09 8.49
CA GLU A 50 7.24 1.46 9.07
C GLU A 50 7.34 -0.02 8.66
N ARG A 51 6.23 -0.76 8.72
CA ARG A 51 6.19 -2.17 8.26
C ARG A 51 6.53 -2.29 6.78
N ILE A 52 6.01 -1.41 5.93
CA ILE A 52 6.32 -1.41 4.50
C ILE A 52 7.80 -1.05 4.28
N SER A 53 8.33 -0.10 5.04
CA SER A 53 9.75 0.29 4.99
C SER A 53 10.66 -0.89 5.31
N THR A 54 10.37 -1.65 6.36
CA THR A 54 11.11 -2.87 6.71
C THR A 54 11.09 -3.89 5.57
N ILE A 55 9.92 -4.15 4.98
CA ILE A 55 9.78 -5.06 3.83
C ILE A 55 10.61 -4.59 2.62
N LEU A 56 10.63 -3.28 2.37
CA LEU A 56 11.40 -2.69 1.26
C LEU A 56 12.91 -2.77 1.50
N MET A 57 13.37 -2.53 2.73
CA MET A 57 14.78 -2.67 3.11
C MET A 57 15.26 -4.11 2.98
N GLU A 58 14.50 -5.06 3.53
CA GLU A 58 14.80 -6.49 3.42
C GLU A 58 14.90 -6.92 1.95
N GLY A 59 13.92 -6.56 1.12
CA GLY A 59 13.95 -6.91 -0.29
C GLY A 59 15.07 -6.22 -1.09
N ARG A 60 15.52 -5.03 -0.66
CA ARG A 60 16.70 -4.37 -1.24
C ARG A 60 17.99 -5.12 -0.85
N GLN A 61 18.09 -5.61 0.39
CA GLN A 61 19.23 -6.38 0.88
C GLN A 61 19.33 -7.76 0.21
N THR A 62 18.20 -8.43 -0.04
CA THR A 62 18.17 -9.73 -0.73
C THR A 62 18.29 -9.62 -2.25
N GLY A 63 18.21 -8.42 -2.82
CA GLY A 63 18.23 -8.19 -4.26
C GLY A 63 16.88 -8.41 -4.97
N ASP A 64 15.82 -8.71 -4.23
CA ASP A 64 14.45 -8.86 -4.74
C ASP A 64 13.88 -7.52 -5.25
N PHE A 65 14.27 -6.41 -4.63
CA PHE A 65 13.80 -5.07 -4.95
C PHE A 65 14.93 -4.13 -5.36
N ARG A 66 14.66 -3.34 -6.40
CA ARG A 66 15.50 -2.23 -6.84
C ARG A 66 14.63 -1.03 -7.15
N PHE A 67 14.85 0.04 -6.40
CA PHE A 67 14.10 1.29 -6.53
C PHE A 67 14.98 2.47 -6.14
N VAL A 68 14.69 3.62 -6.74
CA VAL A 68 15.40 4.89 -6.51
C VAL A 68 14.68 5.68 -5.41
N GLY A 69 15.46 6.43 -4.62
CA GLY A 69 14.94 7.32 -3.58
C GLY A 69 14.85 6.70 -2.20
N GLU A 70 14.25 7.46 -1.29
CA GLU A 70 14.13 7.16 0.13
C GLU A 70 13.12 6.03 0.38
N VAL A 71 13.50 5.08 1.23
CA VAL A 71 12.65 3.92 1.55
C VAL A 71 11.35 4.34 2.22
N THR A 72 11.42 5.29 3.14
CA THR A 72 10.27 5.82 3.88
C THR A 72 9.29 6.53 2.96
N ALA A 73 9.78 7.34 2.01
CA ALA A 73 8.94 8.01 1.02
C ALA A 73 8.24 7.01 0.09
N LEU A 74 8.95 5.96 -0.35
CA LEU A 74 8.34 4.89 -1.14
C LEU A 74 7.30 4.09 -0.31
N ALA A 75 7.57 3.86 0.97
CA ALA A 75 6.63 3.19 1.85
C ALA A 75 5.32 3.98 2.02
N ALA A 76 5.42 5.29 2.25
CA ALA A 76 4.28 6.20 2.29
C ALA A 76 3.50 6.20 0.96
N LEU A 77 4.20 6.23 -0.17
CA LEU A 77 3.57 6.16 -1.50
C LEU A 77 2.80 4.84 -1.70
N ILE A 78 3.39 3.71 -1.32
CA ILE A 78 2.74 2.39 -1.40
C ILE A 78 1.51 2.36 -0.50
N PHE A 79 1.61 2.86 0.74
CA PHE A 79 0.49 2.89 1.67
C PHE A 79 -0.67 3.75 1.14
N ALA A 80 -0.37 4.95 0.65
CA ALA A 80 -1.36 5.84 0.03
C ALA A 80 -2.06 5.19 -1.18
N ALA A 81 -1.30 4.52 -2.04
CA ALA A 81 -1.83 3.82 -3.20
C ALA A 81 -2.75 2.65 -2.80
N LEU A 82 -2.40 1.89 -1.76
CA LEU A 82 -3.25 0.81 -1.23
C LEU A 82 -4.57 1.36 -0.68
N GLN A 83 -4.53 2.44 0.11
CA GLN A 83 -5.73 3.08 0.67
C GLN A 83 -6.63 3.68 -0.41
N GLY A 84 -6.05 4.37 -1.40
CA GLY A 84 -6.79 4.94 -2.53
C GLY A 84 -7.38 3.86 -3.44
N GLY A 85 -6.59 2.83 -3.78
CA GLY A 85 -7.04 1.69 -4.59
C GLY A 85 -8.19 0.93 -3.93
N LEU A 86 -8.14 0.76 -2.61
CA LEU A 86 -9.22 0.18 -1.82
C LEU A 86 -10.50 1.00 -1.91
N LEU A 87 -10.41 2.32 -1.70
CA LEU A 87 -11.55 3.24 -1.78
C LEU A 87 -12.18 3.24 -3.18
N LEU A 88 -11.37 3.30 -4.23
CA LEU A 88 -11.85 3.26 -5.62
C LEU A 88 -12.48 1.91 -5.96
N SER A 89 -11.90 0.81 -5.48
CA SER A 89 -12.43 -0.54 -5.72
C SER A 89 -13.75 -0.78 -5.01
N ARG A 90 -13.95 -0.17 -3.83
CA ARG A 90 -15.24 -0.14 -3.12
C ARG A 90 -16.31 0.59 -3.95
N VAL A 91 -16.00 1.76 -4.51
CA VAL A 91 -16.94 2.51 -5.37
C VAL A 91 -17.30 1.73 -6.64
N ARG A 92 -16.33 1.00 -7.19
CA ARG A 92 -16.47 0.26 -8.46
C ARG A 92 -17.00 -1.17 -8.28
N GLY A 93 -17.20 -1.63 -7.05
CA GLY A 93 -17.78 -2.95 -6.72
C GLY A 93 -16.91 -4.14 -7.10
N GLY A 94 -15.57 -4.08 -6.91
CA GLY A 94 -14.77 -5.29 -7.16
C GLY A 94 -13.28 -5.22 -6.86
N ALA A 95 -12.76 -6.30 -6.25
CA ALA A 95 -11.37 -6.44 -5.82
C ALA A 95 -10.35 -6.68 -6.95
N GLN A 96 -10.82 -7.04 -8.15
CA GLN A 96 -9.92 -7.35 -9.28
C GLN A 96 -9.13 -6.12 -9.77
N LYS A 97 -9.65 -4.90 -9.58
CA LYS A 97 -8.91 -3.68 -9.91
C LYS A 97 -7.78 -3.43 -8.91
N LEU A 98 -8.09 -3.51 -7.60
CA LEU A 98 -7.08 -3.44 -6.54
C LEU A 98 -5.95 -4.45 -6.74
N HIS A 99 -6.29 -5.69 -7.12
CA HIS A 99 -5.29 -6.72 -7.40
C HIS A 99 -4.31 -6.32 -8.51
N ARG A 100 -4.82 -5.77 -9.61
CA ARG A 100 -3.99 -5.30 -10.73
C ARG A 100 -3.11 -4.12 -10.32
N GLU A 101 -3.63 -3.19 -9.53
CA GLU A 101 -2.87 -2.06 -9.00
C GLU A 101 -1.73 -2.54 -8.08
N ILE A 102 -1.99 -3.51 -7.21
CA ILE A 102 -0.98 -4.14 -6.33
C ILE A 102 0.11 -4.82 -7.14
N GLU A 103 -0.24 -5.64 -8.13
CA GLU A 103 0.76 -6.32 -8.96
C GLU A 103 1.61 -5.32 -9.77
N GLN A 104 1.00 -4.23 -10.26
CA GLN A 104 1.75 -3.15 -10.92
C GLN A 104 2.72 -2.47 -9.95
N LEU A 105 2.28 -2.18 -8.72
CA LEU A 105 3.10 -1.57 -7.68
C LEU A 105 4.33 -2.43 -7.34
N ILE A 106 4.13 -3.73 -7.20
CA ILE A 106 5.19 -4.70 -6.93
C ILE A 106 6.16 -4.79 -8.10
N THR A 107 5.64 -4.71 -9.31
CA THR A 107 6.44 -4.70 -10.53
C THR A 107 7.37 -3.48 -10.60
N LEU A 108 6.89 -2.30 -10.19
CA LEU A 108 7.69 -1.06 -10.20
C LEU A 108 8.89 -1.09 -9.24
N VAL A 109 8.84 -1.92 -8.19
CA VAL A 109 9.93 -2.02 -7.20
C VAL A 109 10.82 -3.24 -7.41
N LYS A 110 10.49 -4.12 -8.36
CA LYS A 110 11.24 -5.35 -8.65
C LYS A 110 12.44 -5.12 -9.57
N THR A 111 13.47 -5.93 -9.36
CA THR A 111 14.77 -5.85 -10.06
C THR A 111 14.68 -6.05 -11.58
N GLU A 112 13.76 -6.87 -12.07
CA GLU A 112 13.67 -7.21 -13.52
C GLU A 112 13.29 -6.03 -14.42
N TYR A 113 12.54 -5.05 -13.91
CA TYR A 113 12.11 -3.89 -14.72
C TYR A 113 13.23 -2.90 -15.04
N PHE A 114 14.32 -2.90 -14.26
CA PHE A 114 15.43 -1.97 -14.47
C PHE A 114 16.43 -2.48 -15.52
N PHE A 115 16.62 -3.80 -15.63
CA PHE A 115 17.51 -4.41 -16.62
C PHE A 115 17.03 -4.19 -18.07
N ALA A 116 15.73 -4.25 -18.32
CA ALA A 116 15.16 -4.04 -19.65
C ALA A 116 15.31 -2.60 -20.19
N ARG A 117 15.60 -1.61 -19.33
CA ARG A 117 15.78 -0.20 -19.75
C ARG A 117 17.24 0.28 -19.79
N GLN A 118 18.20 -0.52 -19.32
CA GLN A 118 19.63 -0.15 -19.35
C GLN A 118 20.42 -0.73 -20.53
N THR A 119 19.88 -1.72 -21.25
CA THR A 119 20.52 -2.33 -22.44
C THR A 119 20.09 -1.72 -23.78
N SER A 120 19.38 -0.58 -23.78
CA SER A 120 19.04 0.18 -25.00
C SER A 120 19.78 1.52 -25.10
N ARG A 121 21.05 1.57 -24.67
CA ARG A 121 21.97 2.66 -24.99
C ARG A 121 23.27 2.11 -25.53
#